data_AF-A0A497E201-F1
#
_entry.id   AF-A0A497E201-F1
#
_cell.length_a   1.000
_cell.length_b   1.000
_cell.length_c   1.000
_cell.angle_alpha   90.00
_cell.angle_beta   90.00
_cell.angle_gamma   90.00
#
_symmetry.space_group_name_H-M   'P 1'
#
loop_
_entity.id
_entity.type
_entity.pdbx_description
1 polymer ?
#
loop_
_entity_poly.entity_id
_entity_poly.type
_entity_poly.pdbx_seq_one_letter_code
_entity_poly.pdbx_strand_id
1 'polypeptide(L)' 'LLGYKDKSNFGKYTYKREGLLDKIPHLSPIRGVIIVRGKDYKKIFEFLKDKADIFSRRIILTGKDKKKLKV' A
#
# COMPACT_ATOMS: atom_id res chain seq x y z
N LEU A 1 3.12 -0.45 -6.60
CA LEU A 1 2.36 -0.76 -5.36
C LEU A 1 1.84 0.53 -4.75
N LEU A 2 2.73 1.46 -4.42
CA LEU A 2 2.43 2.88 -4.31
C LEU A 2 2.23 3.50 -5.71
N GLY A 3 1.52 4.63 -5.77
CA GLY A 3 1.38 5.39 -7.00
C GLY A 3 2.68 6.05 -7.45
N TYR A 4 2.67 6.61 -8.66
CA TYR A 4 3.82 7.27 -9.27
C TYR A 4 3.39 8.57 -9.95
N LYS A 5 4.23 9.61 -9.83
CA LYS A 5 4.06 10.84 -10.63
C LYS A 5 4.84 10.66 -11.91
N ASP A 6 4.10 10.56 -13.01
CA ASP A 6 4.66 10.37 -14.33
C ASP A 6 4.74 11.69 -15.08
N LYS A 7 5.76 11.82 -15.92
CA LYS A 7 6.05 13.05 -16.68
C LYS A 7 6.26 12.70 -18.15
N SER A 8 5.62 13.44 -19.04
CA SER A 8 5.74 13.28 -20.49
C SER A 8 6.03 14.62 -21.17
N ASN A 9 6.49 14.55 -22.43
CA ASN A 9 6.88 15.67 -23.27
C ASN A 9 7.81 16.66 -22.54
N PHE A 10 9.01 16.21 -22.20
CA PHE A 10 10.03 17.00 -21.47
C PHE A 10 9.51 17.63 -20.16
N GLY A 11 8.52 16.99 -19.52
CA GLY A 11 7.91 17.47 -18.28
C GLY A 11 6.73 18.42 -18.45
N LYS A 12 6.30 18.70 -19.69
CA LYS A 12 5.13 19.54 -19.98
C LYS A 12 3.83 18.94 -19.43
N TYR A 13 3.73 17.62 -19.38
CA TYR A 13 2.57 16.93 -18.82
C TYR A 13 2.98 16.13 -17.59
N THR A 14 2.29 16.35 -16.47
CA THR A 14 2.45 15.57 -15.24
C THR A 14 1.13 14.92 -14.91
N TYR A 15 1.15 13.60 -14.70
CA TYR A 15 -0.05 12.84 -14.31
C TYR A 15 0.27 11.88 -13.16
N LYS A 16 -0.73 11.66 -12.30
CA LYS A 16 -0.61 10.72 -11.18
C LYS A 16 -1.12 9.37 -11.64
N ARG A 17 -0.24 8.36 -11.69
CA ARG A 17 -0.64 6.96 -11.79
C ARG A 17 -0.95 6.45 -10.39
N GLU A 18 -2.20 6.09 -10.15
CA GLU A 18 -2.63 5.59 -8.84
C GLU A 18 -2.05 4.19 -8.57
N GLY A 19 -1.53 3.99 -7.36
CA GLY A 19 -1.12 2.68 -6.87
C GLY A 19 -2.25 1.95 -6.18
N LEU A 20 -2.07 0.64 -5.98
CA LEU A 20 -3.00 -0.19 -5.22
C LEU A 20 -3.22 0.34 -3.78
N LEU A 21 -2.13 0.77 -3.14
CA LEU A 21 -2.17 1.30 -1.77
C LEU A 21 -2.72 2.72 -1.66
N ASP A 22 -2.85 3.46 -2.76
CA ASP A 22 -3.47 4.79 -2.74
C ASP A 22 -4.97 4.71 -2.40
N LYS A 23 -5.59 3.55 -2.66
CA LYS A 23 -7.02 3.28 -2.40
C LYS A 23 -7.26 2.51 -1.12
N ILE A 24 -6.21 1.99 -0.48
CA ILE A 24 -6.29 1.10 0.68
C ILE A 24 -5.63 1.80 1.88
N PRO A 25 -6.37 2.07 2.97
CA PRO A 25 -5.77 2.55 4.21
C PRO A 25 -4.67 1.60 4.68
N HIS A 26 -3.45 2.12 4.81
CA HIS A 26 -2.28 1.32 5.15
C HIS A 26 -1.30 2.10 6.04
N LEU A 27 -0.42 1.36 6.71
CA LEU A 27 0.77 1.88 7.37
C LEU A 27 2.01 1.24 6.74
N SER A 28 3.10 1.99 6.69
CA SER A 28 4.40 1.51 6.21
C SER A 28 5.47 1.97 7.18
N PRO A 29 5.65 1.27 8.32
CA PRO A 29 6.57 1.73 9.38
C PRO A 29 8.03 1.73 8.92
N ILE A 30 8.40 0.79 8.06
CA ILE A 30 9.70 0.69 7.40
C ILE A 30 9.51 0.22 5.96
N ARG A 31 10.55 0.37 5.12
CA ARG A 31 10.53 -0.11 3.74
C ARG A 31 10.31 -1.63 3.72
N GLY A 32 9.38 -2.09 2.88
CA GLY A 32 9.06 -3.51 2.72
C GLY A 32 8.03 -4.06 3.72
N VAL A 33 7.66 -3.29 4.76
CA VAL A 33 6.58 -3.67 5.69
C VAL A 33 5.34 -2.85 5.40
N ILE A 34 4.24 -3.55 5.12
CA ILE A 34 2.94 -2.92 4.87
C ILE A 34 1.94 -3.54 5.83
N ILE A 35 1.28 -2.70 6.61
CA ILE A 35 0.19 -3.10 7.49
C ILE A 35 -1.10 -2.61 6.85
N VAL A 36 -2.01 -3.54 6.62
CA VAL A 36 -3.35 -3.27 6.08
C VAL A 36 -4.41 -3.90 6.97
N ARG A 37 -5.67 -3.53 6.74
CA ARG A 37 -6.80 -4.18 7.37
C ARG A 37 -6.91 -5.62 6.88
N GLY A 38 -7.36 -6.53 7.73
CA GLY A 38 -7.57 -7.94 7.36
C GLY A 38 -8.47 -8.13 6.13
N LYS A 39 -9.48 -7.26 5.94
CA LYS A 39 -10.35 -7.30 4.76
C LYS A 39 -9.65 -6.97 3.43
N ASP A 40 -8.57 -6.18 3.48
CA ASP A 40 -7.81 -5.77 2.31
C ASP A 40 -6.63 -6.71 2.02
N TYR A 41 -6.32 -7.64 2.94
CA TYR A 41 -5.20 -8.57 2.85
C TYR A 41 -5.22 -9.39 1.56
N LYS A 42 -6.36 -10.03 1.24
CA LYS A 42 -6.49 -10.93 0.08
C LYS A 42 -6.09 -10.23 -1.22
N LYS A 43 -6.56 -8.99 -1.41
CA LYS A 43 -6.27 -8.18 -2.59
C LYS A 43 -4.77 -7.85 -2.74
N ILE A 44 -4.09 -7.59 -1.63
CA ILE A 44 -2.65 -7.30 -1.64
C ILE A 44 -1.82 -8.56 -1.85
N PHE A 45 -2.19 -9.65 -1.19
CA PHE A 45 -1.54 -10.94 -1.35
C PHE A 45 -1.60 -11.41 -2.81
N GLU A 46 -2.79 -11.40 -3.42
CA GLU A 46 -2.97 -11.78 -4.83
C GLU A 46 -2.18 -10.89 -5.80
N PHE A 47 -2.01 -9.59 -5.47
CA PHE A 47 -1.24 -8.69 -6.33
C PHE A 47 0.28 -8.95 -6.26
N LEU A 48 0.78 -9.42 -5.11
CA LEU A 48 2.21 -9.56 -4.82
C LEU A 48 2.74 -10.99 -4.94
N LYS A 49 1.88 -12.02 -4.85
CA LYS A 49 2.29 -13.44 -4.72
C LYS A 49 3.28 -13.92 -5.79
N ASP A 50 3.20 -13.38 -7.01
CA ASP A 50 4.05 -13.76 -8.15
C ASP A 50 5.20 -12.76 -8.40
N LYS A 51 5.34 -11.74 -7.53
CA LYS A 51 6.25 -10.59 -7.73
C LYS A 51 7.26 -10.43 -6.60
N ALA A 52 7.00 -10.99 -5.43
CA ALA A 52 7.85 -10.88 -4.26
C ALA A 52 7.56 -12.00 -3.26
N ASP A 53 8.56 -12.35 -2.45
CA ASP A 53 8.35 -13.21 -1.29
C ASP A 53 7.53 -12.49 -0.22
N ILE A 54 6.46 -13.14 0.24
CA ILE A 54 5.51 -12.55 1.17
C ILE A 54 5.57 -13.26 2.52
N PHE A 55 5.93 -12.51 3.55
CA PHE A 55 5.73 -12.92 4.94
C PHE A 55 4.57 -12.13 5.55
N SER A 56 3.53 -12.83 6.01
CA SER A 56 2.34 -12.19 6.61
C SER A 56 2.05 -12.73 8.01
N ARG A 57 1.61 -11.85 8.91
CA ARG A 57 1.20 -12.17 10.28
C ARG A 57 0.15 -11.19 10.77
N ARG A 58 -0.70 -11.63 11.70
CA ARG A 58 -1.58 -10.73 12.45
C ARG A 58 -0.75 -9.99 13.51
N ILE A 59 -1.12 -8.74 13.78
CA ILE A 59 -0.45 -7.88 14.77
C ILE A 59 -1.48 -7.18 15.65
N ILE A 60 -1.04 -6.70 16.81
CA ILE A 60 -1.84 -5.85 17.69
C ILE A 60 -1.68 -4.40 17.25
N LEU A 61 -2.80 -3.68 17.10
CA LEU A 61 -2.82 -2.29 16.67
C LEU A 61 -2.86 -1.34 17.86
N THR A 62 -2.03 -0.30 17.83
CA THR A 62 -2.14 0.81 18.79
C THR A 62 -3.33 1.72 18.45
N GLY A 63 -3.72 2.60 19.36
CA GLY A 63 -4.78 3.58 19.10
C GLY A 63 -4.49 4.52 17.92
N LYS A 64 -3.22 4.82 17.66
CA LYS A 64 -2.79 5.62 16.49
C LYS A 64 -2.96 4.84 15.18
N ASP A 65 -2.66 3.55 15.20
CA ASP A 65 -2.77 2.68 14.02
C ASP A 65 -4.22 2.49 13.60
N LYS A 66 -5.11 2.29 14.58
CA LYS A 66 -6.56 2.19 14.37
C LYS A 66 -7.12 3.42 13.63
N LYS A 67 -6.76 4.62 14.10
CA LYS A 67 -7.14 5.89 13.43
C LYS A 67 -6.68 5.94 11.98
N LYS A 68 -5.43 5.54 11.70
CA LYS A 68 -4.85 5.61 10.35
C LYS A 68 -5.40 4.54 9.40
N LEU A 69 -5.71 3.35 9.93
CA LEU A 69 -6.36 2.28 9.18
C LEU A 69 -7.87 2.48 9.04
N LYS A 70 -8.46 3.44 9.77
CA LYS A 70 -9.91 3.68 9.84
C LYS A 70 -10.65 2.42 10.30
N VAL A 71 -10.17 1.84 11.40
CA VAL A 71 -10.72 0.65 12.09
C VAL A 71 -10.97 1.01 13.54
#